data_AF-A0A1Q3BKS7-F1
#
_entry.id   AF-A0A1Q3BKS7-F1
#
_cell.length_a   1.000
_cell.length_b   1.000
_cell.length_c   1.000
_cell.angle_alpha   90.00
_cell.angle_beta   90.00
_cell.angle_gamma   90.00
#
_symmetry.space_group_name_H-M   'P 1'
#
loop_
_entity.id
_entity.type
_entity.pdbx_description
1 polymer ?
#
loop_
_entity_poly.entity_id
_entity_poly.type
_entity_poly.pdbx_seq_one_letter_code
_entity_poly.pdbx_strand_id
1 'polypeptide(L)'
;MIQLIPSCPVLQDFVIGVCYWDMIRKISISSRSLKRLTVGNFYEKIGYLLLYDTVVDCPSLGYLNYDAYLAQGGSLTAKLDSLAEASIKLVVGRVYDSSLTEFFHGISNVRSLSLLRDAAEAIYLYCCPLPVLGNLTRL
;
A
#
# COMPACT_ATOMS: atom_id res chain seq x y z
N MET A 1 2.33 -0.54 -17.42
CA MET A 1 1.70 0.15 -16.27
C MET A 1 0.30 0.52 -16.68
N ILE A 2 -0.72 0.16 -15.89
CA ILE A 2 -2.13 0.50 -16.14
C ILE A 2 -2.56 1.58 -15.15
N GLN A 3 -3.13 2.67 -15.65
CA GLN A 3 -3.70 3.72 -14.80
C GLN A 3 -5.17 3.43 -14.54
N LEU A 4 -5.55 3.35 -13.27
CA LEU A 4 -6.93 3.20 -12.84
C LEU A 4 -7.54 4.58 -12.64
N ILE A 5 -8.76 4.77 -13.14
CA ILE A 5 -9.55 6.00 -12.99
C ILE A 5 -8.79 7.26 -13.48
N PRO A 6 -8.36 7.34 -14.75
CA PRO A 6 -7.56 8.47 -15.23
C PRO A 6 -8.30 9.82 -15.22
N SER A 7 -9.65 9.82 -15.25
CA SER A 7 -10.45 11.03 -15.46
C SER A 7 -11.72 11.08 -14.60
N CYS A 8 -11.63 10.90 -13.28
CA CYS A 8 -12.76 11.11 -12.37
C CYS A 8 -12.45 12.17 -11.31
N PRO A 9 -12.68 13.47 -11.61
CA PRO A 9 -12.29 14.56 -10.73
C PRO A 9 -13.14 14.69 -9.46
N VAL A 10 -14.26 13.96 -9.35
CA VAL A 10 -15.18 14.04 -8.20
C VAL A 10 -15.08 12.84 -7.25
N LEU A 11 -14.35 11.78 -7.62
CA LEU A 11 -14.31 10.54 -6.85
C LEU A 11 -13.53 10.73 -5.55
N GLN A 12 -14.20 10.58 -4.40
CA GLN A 12 -13.59 10.74 -3.07
C GLN A 12 -13.30 9.40 -2.37
N ASP A 13 -14.00 8.33 -2.76
CA ASP A 13 -13.85 6.99 -2.17
C ASP A 13 -13.72 5.97 -3.30
N PHE A 14 -12.66 5.17 -3.26
CA PHE A 14 -12.39 4.15 -4.26
C PHE A 14 -11.96 2.85 -3.60
N VAL A 15 -12.63 1.78 -4.00
CA VAL A 15 -12.39 0.42 -3.50
C VAL A 15 -11.99 -0.46 -4.68
N ILE A 16 -10.79 -1.02 -4.60
CA ILE A 16 -10.32 -2.10 -5.45
C ILE A 16 -10.47 -3.36 -4.61
N GLY A 17 -11.47 -4.17 -4.93
CA GLY A 17 -11.65 -5.50 -4.33
C GLY A 17 -10.70 -6.52 -4.95
N VAL A 18 -10.97 -7.80 -4.69
CA VAL A 18 -10.22 -8.90 -5.29
C VAL A 18 -10.37 -8.87 -6.80
N CYS A 19 -9.26 -8.65 -7.50
CA CYS A 19 -9.20 -8.57 -8.96
C CYS A 19 -8.19 -9.58 -9.51
N TYR A 20 -8.56 -10.23 -10.61
CA TYR A 20 -7.66 -11.09 -11.39
C TYR A 20 -6.83 -10.21 -12.32
N TRP A 21 -5.71 -9.73 -11.83
CA TRP A 21 -4.81 -8.88 -12.61
C TRP A 21 -3.83 -9.69 -13.47
N ASP A 22 -4.19 -10.88 -13.96
CA ASP A 22 -3.28 -11.79 -14.66
C ASP A 22 -2.38 -11.04 -15.67
N MET A 23 -1.07 -11.25 -15.58
CA MET A 23 -0.03 -10.64 -16.45
C MET A 23 0.16 -9.12 -16.35
N ILE A 24 -0.59 -8.40 -15.52
CA ILE A 24 -0.27 -7.01 -15.18
C ILE A 24 1.01 -7.04 -14.32
N ARG A 25 1.82 -5.98 -14.32
CA ARG A 25 3.00 -5.91 -13.43
C ARG A 25 2.98 -4.70 -12.52
N LYS A 26 2.19 -3.70 -12.89
CA LYS A 26 2.15 -2.41 -12.24
C LYS A 26 0.84 -1.70 -12.52
N ILE A 27 0.17 -1.30 -11.45
CA ILE A 27 -0.99 -0.42 -11.47
C ILE A 27 -0.62 0.93 -10.89
N SER A 28 -1.20 2.00 -11.44
CA SER A 28 -1.10 3.34 -10.88
C SER A 28 -2.48 3.91 -10.61
N ILE A 29 -2.62 4.62 -9.49
CA ILE A 29 -3.82 5.30 -9.05
C ILE A 29 -3.39 6.74 -8.78
N SER A 30 -3.86 7.69 -9.58
CA SER A 30 -3.58 9.11 -9.38
C SER A 30 -4.88 9.91 -9.41
N SER A 31 -5.14 10.65 -8.33
CA SER A 31 -6.35 11.47 -8.21
C SER A 31 -6.18 12.58 -7.17
N ARG A 32 -6.59 13.80 -7.52
CA ARG A 32 -6.57 14.95 -6.60
C ARG A 32 -7.77 15.02 -5.65
N SER A 33 -8.87 14.34 -5.97
CA SER A 33 -10.10 14.37 -5.18
C SER A 33 -10.27 13.16 -4.27
N LEU A 34 -9.48 12.11 -4.51
CA LEU A 34 -9.58 10.88 -3.74
C LEU A 34 -9.11 11.09 -2.30
N LYS A 35 -10.00 10.77 -1.35
CA LYS A 35 -9.78 10.90 0.09
C LYS A 35 -9.64 9.55 0.79
N ARG A 36 -10.28 8.51 0.26
CA ARG A 36 -10.27 7.15 0.82
C ARG A 36 -9.94 6.15 -0.27
N LEU A 37 -8.97 5.28 -0.01
CA LEU A 37 -8.58 4.20 -0.90
C LEU A 37 -8.57 2.88 -0.13
N THR A 38 -9.26 1.88 -0.68
CA THR A 38 -9.13 0.50 -0.22
C THR A 38 -8.57 -0.35 -1.35
N VAL A 39 -7.51 -1.10 -1.07
CA VAL A 39 -6.90 -2.05 -1.99
C VAL A 39 -6.92 -3.43 -1.35
N GLY A 40 -7.69 -4.35 -1.93
CA GLY A 40 -7.78 -5.75 -1.52
C GLY A 40 -7.19 -6.65 -2.60
N ASN A 41 -6.16 -7.42 -2.28
CA ASN A 41 -5.57 -8.40 -3.19
C ASN A 41 -5.51 -9.77 -2.50
N PHE A 42 -6.59 -10.54 -2.59
CA PHE A 42 -6.64 -11.89 -2.09
C PHE A 42 -6.56 -12.88 -3.25
N TYR A 43 -5.38 -13.46 -3.46
CA TYR A 43 -5.33 -14.79 -4.08
C TYR A 43 -4.17 -15.62 -3.52
N GLU A 44 -4.54 -16.71 -2.86
CA GLU A 44 -3.66 -17.70 -2.22
C GLU A 44 -3.35 -18.91 -3.13
N LYS A 45 -3.56 -18.83 -4.45
CA LYS A 45 -3.17 -19.95 -5.33
C LYS A 45 -1.67 -19.94 -5.57
N ILE A 46 -1.00 -20.64 -4.67
CA ILE A 46 0.18 -21.48 -4.86
C ILE A 46 0.54 -21.60 -6.36
N GLY A 47 1.66 -20.98 -6.76
CA GLY A 47 2.37 -21.36 -7.99
C GLY A 47 2.74 -20.22 -8.94
N TYR A 48 2.07 -19.08 -8.90
CA TYR A 48 2.40 -17.95 -9.79
C TYR A 48 2.74 -16.71 -8.98
N LEU A 49 3.99 -16.26 -9.13
CA LEU A 49 4.52 -15.00 -8.60
C LEU A 49 3.76 -13.85 -9.25
N LEU A 50 2.64 -13.48 -8.65
CA LEU A 50 1.87 -12.32 -9.06
C LEU A 50 2.54 -11.06 -8.49
N LEU A 51 3.57 -10.60 -9.19
CA LEU A 51 4.29 -9.36 -8.92
C LEU A 51 3.50 -8.18 -9.47
N TYR A 52 2.79 -7.46 -8.61
CA TYR A 52 2.11 -6.22 -8.97
C TYR A 52 2.54 -5.07 -8.08
N ASP A 53 3.26 -4.12 -8.67
CA ASP A 53 3.56 -2.86 -8.00
C ASP A 53 2.32 -1.97 -8.01
N THR A 54 1.98 -1.37 -6.87
CA THR A 54 0.86 -0.41 -6.77
C THR A 54 1.41 0.98 -6.46
N VAL A 55 1.32 1.88 -7.43
CA VAL A 55 1.70 3.29 -7.25
C VAL A 55 0.48 4.12 -6.93
N VAL A 56 0.49 4.80 -5.78
CA VAL A 56 -0.63 5.66 -5.34
C VAL A 56 -0.15 7.10 -5.25
N ASP A 57 -0.55 7.93 -6.21
CA ASP A 57 -0.28 9.36 -6.25
C ASP A 57 -1.57 10.15 -6.01
N CYS A 58 -2.00 10.18 -4.75
CA CYS A 58 -3.25 10.81 -4.35
C CYS A 58 -2.97 11.87 -3.26
N PRO A 59 -2.69 13.13 -3.63
CA PRO A 59 -2.24 14.15 -2.67
C PRO A 59 -3.28 14.50 -1.59
N SER A 60 -4.56 14.22 -1.83
CA SER A 60 -5.65 14.46 -0.88
C SER A 60 -6.06 13.22 -0.08
N LEU A 61 -5.31 12.11 -0.21
CA LEU A 61 -5.67 10.85 0.41
C LEU A 61 -5.48 10.95 1.93
N GLY A 62 -6.58 10.85 2.68
CA GLY A 62 -6.59 10.90 4.14
C GLY A 62 -6.65 9.53 4.79
N TYR A 63 -7.17 8.52 4.08
CA TYR A 63 -7.35 7.17 4.59
C TYR A 63 -6.92 6.12 3.56
N LEU A 64 -6.12 5.15 4.02
CA LEU A 64 -5.69 3.99 3.24
C LEU A 64 -6.02 2.69 3.99
N ASN A 65 -6.72 1.77 3.33
CA ASN A 65 -6.80 0.37 3.74
C ASN A 65 -6.09 -0.50 2.70
N TYR A 66 -5.01 -1.14 3.08
CA TYR A 66 -4.18 -1.96 2.21
C TYR A 66 -4.17 -3.40 2.74
N ASP A 67 -4.86 -4.29 2.03
CA ASP A 67 -4.99 -5.71 2.36
C ASP A 67 -4.50 -6.53 1.17
N ALA A 68 -3.20 -6.82 1.13
CA ALA A 68 -2.59 -7.43 -0.03
C ALA A 68 -1.34 -8.24 0.33
N TYR A 69 -1.01 -9.18 -0.55
CA TYR A 69 0.34 -9.72 -0.62
C TYR A 69 1.27 -8.63 -1.13
N LEU A 70 2.27 -8.26 -0.33
CA LEU A 70 3.38 -7.49 -0.86
C LEU A 70 4.20 -8.43 -1.73
N ALA A 71 4.16 -8.17 -3.02
CA ALA A 71 5.02 -8.82 -3.99
C ALA A 71 6.36 -8.07 -4.08
N GLN A 72 7.40 -8.75 -4.56
CA GLN A 72 8.70 -8.13 -4.84
C GLN A 72 8.53 -6.87 -5.69
N GLY A 73 8.96 -5.70 -5.19
CA GLY A 73 8.84 -4.41 -5.89
C GLY A 73 7.64 -3.55 -5.50
N GLY A 74 6.74 -4.08 -4.65
CA GLY A 74 5.55 -3.39 -4.15
C GLY A 74 5.87 -2.18 -3.29
N SER A 75 6.25 -1.07 -3.91
CA SER A 75 6.54 0.19 -3.26
C SER A 75 5.36 1.14 -3.44
N LEU A 76 4.84 1.67 -2.32
CA LEU A 76 4.12 2.93 -2.35
C LEU A 76 5.16 4.03 -2.61
N THR A 77 5.49 4.26 -3.87
CA THR A 77 6.60 5.16 -4.25
C THR A 77 6.29 6.65 -4.07
N ALA A 78 5.07 7.02 -3.71
CA ALA A 78 4.68 8.41 -3.50
C ALA A 78 4.47 8.68 -2.00
N LYS A 79 5.04 9.78 -1.55
CA LYS A 79 4.90 10.27 -0.18
C LYS A 79 3.45 10.74 0.01
N LEU A 80 2.68 10.03 0.82
CA LEU A 80 1.28 10.34 1.08
C LEU A 80 1.19 11.36 2.22
N ASP A 81 1.61 12.60 1.98
CA ASP A 81 1.72 13.64 3.01
C ASP A 81 0.40 13.96 3.73
N SER A 82 -0.74 13.83 3.05
CA SER A 82 -2.07 14.06 3.63
C SER A 82 -2.63 12.84 4.38
N LEU A 83 -1.94 11.69 4.36
CA LEU A 83 -2.46 10.45 4.92
C LEU A 83 -2.48 10.52 6.44
N ALA A 84 -3.68 10.54 7.00
CA ALA A 84 -3.89 10.59 8.44
C ALA A 84 -3.98 9.19 9.04
N GLU A 85 -4.60 8.26 8.32
CA GLU A 85 -4.98 6.96 8.84
C GLU A 85 -4.63 5.85 7.86
N ALA A 86 -3.98 4.80 8.34
CA ALA A 86 -3.65 3.62 7.55
C ALA A 86 -3.99 2.32 8.29
N SER A 87 -4.60 1.39 7.57
CA SER A 87 -4.82 0.00 7.98
C SER A 87 -4.07 -0.91 7.02
N ILE A 88 -3.02 -1.56 7.51
CA ILE A 88 -2.08 -2.36 6.71
C ILE A 88 -2.20 -3.81 7.15
N LYS A 89 -2.69 -4.65 6.24
CA LYS A 89 -2.80 -6.09 6.40
C LYS A 89 -1.93 -6.76 5.36
N LEU A 90 -0.89 -7.43 5.85
CA LEU A 90 0.11 -8.10 5.02
C LEU A 90 0.12 -9.59 5.33
N VAL A 91 0.27 -10.39 4.29
CA VAL A 91 0.64 -11.80 4.42
C VAL A 91 2.06 -11.95 3.89
N VAL A 92 2.96 -12.44 4.74
CA VAL A 92 4.38 -12.54 4.42
C VAL A 92 4.61 -13.73 3.47
N GLY A 93 4.95 -13.43 2.21
CA GLY A 93 5.47 -14.39 1.23
C GLY A 93 6.98 -14.67 1.42
N ARG A 94 7.54 -15.56 0.59
CA ARG A 94 8.90 -16.10 0.77
C ARG A 94 10.06 -15.14 0.47
N VAL A 95 9.83 -13.95 -0.09
CA VAL A 95 10.89 -13.05 -0.58
C VAL A 95 10.52 -11.60 -0.33
N TYR A 96 11.26 -10.91 0.53
CA TYR A 96 11.15 -9.47 0.74
C TYR A 96 12.51 -8.79 0.60
N ASP A 97 12.47 -7.64 -0.06
CA ASP A 97 13.57 -6.70 -0.30
C ASP A 97 13.08 -5.30 0.16
N SER A 98 14.02 -4.36 0.29
CA SER A 98 13.96 -2.89 0.50
C SER A 98 12.65 -2.16 0.17
N SER A 99 11.83 -2.65 -0.75
CA SER A 99 10.45 -2.21 -1.01
C SER A 99 9.56 -2.03 0.23
N LEU A 100 9.75 -2.85 1.29
CA LEU A 100 9.03 -2.69 2.56
C LEU A 100 9.42 -1.40 3.28
N THR A 101 10.72 -1.08 3.32
CA THR A 101 11.22 0.17 3.91
C THR A 101 10.61 1.37 3.19
N GLU A 102 10.57 1.35 1.86
CA GLU A 102 9.96 2.43 1.06
C GLU A 102 8.45 2.55 1.32
N PHE A 103 7.73 1.43 1.37
CA PHE A 103 6.31 1.40 1.68
C PHE A 103 6.00 2.08 3.01
N PHE A 104 6.70 1.69 4.08
CA PHE A 104 6.48 2.26 5.40
C PHE A 104 6.99 3.70 5.51
N HIS A 105 8.01 4.08 4.73
CA HIS A 105 8.44 5.48 4.60
C HIS A 105 7.32 6.35 3.97
N GLY A 106 6.66 5.85 2.93
CA GLY A 106 5.57 6.55 2.25
C GLY A 106 4.36 6.87 3.12
N ILE A 107 4.14 6.09 4.20
CA ILE A 107 3.05 6.27 5.17
C ILE A 107 3.52 6.78 6.55
N SER A 108 4.77 7.22 6.68
CA SER A 108 5.37 7.60 7.98
C SER A 108 4.69 8.78 8.70
N ASN A 109 3.87 9.55 7.99
CA ASN A 109 3.14 10.71 8.52
C ASN A 109 1.79 10.36 9.19
N VAL A 110 1.35 9.10 9.17
CA VAL A 110 0.05 8.74 9.76
C VAL A 110 0.00 9.00 11.26
N ARG A 111 -1.16 9.46 11.74
CA ARG A 111 -1.46 9.61 13.18
C ARG A 111 -2.16 8.39 13.77
N SER A 112 -2.72 7.53 12.91
CA SER A 112 -3.34 6.26 13.29
C SER A 112 -2.88 5.17 12.34
N LEU A 113 -2.29 4.12 12.88
CA LEU A 113 -1.78 2.98 12.12
C LEU A 113 -2.30 1.69 12.75
N SER A 114 -3.02 0.90 11.96
CA SER A 114 -3.39 -0.47 12.31
C SER A 114 -2.52 -1.44 11.51
N LEU A 115 -1.79 -2.30 12.22
CA LEU A 115 -1.02 -3.39 11.63
C LEU A 115 -1.76 -4.71 11.89
N LEU A 116 -2.07 -5.43 10.83
CA LEU A 116 -2.85 -6.66 10.88
C LEU A 116 -2.09 -7.81 10.20
N ARG A 117 -2.38 -9.05 10.63
CA ARG A 117 -1.70 -10.26 10.14
C ARG A 117 -0.19 -10.16 10.37
N ASP A 118 0.61 -10.40 9.34
CA ASP A 118 2.06 -10.53 9.45
C ASP A 118 2.76 -9.17 9.31
N ALA A 119 2.00 -8.06 9.25
CA ALA A 119 2.55 -6.74 8.95
C ALA A 119 3.58 -6.25 9.98
N ALA A 120 3.35 -6.49 11.27
CA ALA A 120 4.31 -6.12 12.32
C ALA A 120 5.59 -6.95 12.27
N GLU A 121 5.46 -8.26 12.01
CA GLU A 121 6.58 -9.18 11.81
C GLU A 121 7.39 -8.80 10.57
N ALA A 122 6.72 -8.41 9.47
CA ALA A 122 7.36 -7.97 8.24
C ALA A 122 8.22 -6.72 8.45
N ILE A 123 7.75 -5.75 9.24
CA ILE A 123 8.55 -4.56 9.59
C ILE A 123 9.81 -4.98 10.34
N TYR A 124 9.66 -5.81 11.38
CA TYR A 124 10.76 -6.23 12.23
C TYR A 124 11.83 -7.04 11.48
N LEU A 125 11.41 -7.95 10.59
CA LEU A 125 12.31 -8.86 9.89
C LEU A 125 12.97 -8.25 8.65
N TYR A 126 12.30 -7.31 7.97
CA TYR A 126 12.70 -6.92 6.61
C TYR A 126 12.90 -5.42 6.39
N CYS A 127 12.44 -4.53 7.28
CA CYS A 127 12.74 -3.11 7.14
C CYS A 127 14.15 -2.79 7.68
N CYS A 128 15.02 -2.29 6.81
CA CYS A 128 16.34 -1.80 7.18
C CYS A 128 16.63 -0.46 6.48
N PRO A 129 16.79 0.66 7.22
CA PRO A 129 16.53 0.79 8.65
C PRO A 129 15.03 0.61 8.98
N LEU A 130 14.71 0.38 10.26
CA LEU A 130 13.32 0.39 10.73
C LEU A 130 12.65 1.73 10.37
N PRO A 131 11.39 1.72 9.90
CA PRO A 131 10.71 2.93 9.50
C PRO A 131 10.47 3.83 10.72
N VAL A 132 10.90 5.09 10.63
CA VAL A 132 10.59 6.11 11.65
C VAL A 132 9.19 6.62 11.40
N LEU A 133 8.25 6.24 12.25
CA LEU A 133 6.86 6.69 12.19
C LEU A 133 6.72 7.98 13.02
N GLY A 134 7.14 9.10 12.42
CA GLY A 134 7.40 10.36 13.12
C GLY A 134 6.23 10.88 13.97
N ASN A 135 4.99 10.69 13.50
CA ASN A 135 3.79 11.14 14.21
C ASN A 135 3.26 10.14 15.26
N LEU A 136 3.79 8.91 15.32
CA LEU A 136 3.43 7.91 16.32
C LEU A 136 4.33 7.96 17.57
N THR A 137 5.29 8.88 17.62
CA THR A 137 6.22 9.06 18.76
C THR A 137 5.58 9.67 20.00
N ARG A 138 4.26 9.88 20.01
CA ARG A 138 3.46 10.43 21.13
C ARG A 138 2.57 9.37 21.78
N LEU A 139 3.14 8.22 22.13
CA LEU A 139 2.51 7.27 23.07
C LEU A 139 2.75 7.72 24.51
#